data_AF-A0A0B6YJT0-F1
#
_entry.id   AF-A0A0B6YJT0-F1
#
_cell.length_a   1.000
_cell.length_b   1.000
_cell.length_c   1.000
_cell.angle_alpha   90.00
_cell.angle_beta   90.00
_cell.angle_gamma   90.00
#
_symmetry.space_group_name_H-M   'P 1'
#
loop_
_entity.id
_entity.type
_entity.pdbx_description
1 polymer ?
#
loop_
_entity_poly.entity_id
_entity_poly.type
_entity_poly.pdbx_seq_one_letter_code
_entity_poly.pdbx_strand_id
1 'polypeptide(L)'
;DYMDFELAQDLISNPENMPQIAVANHKLKAIQDPERYICSQDTTEHDRKHYGLCVGAYTNFTNPLRRFISMVVQRLLVAYVEGAASPYGSVEVDDICSQATATEKDVEKFNHAVFVMYLANSLKTHPVALNALVEEVNNERIVVSFEGITSLSQEQKMIMMSVVSPAQVTIHTQTNSIQLLWEERVYEHAVQDVHAQYSSELKLDSDRFVCSVSSLHWQRLLIAARE
;
A
#
# COMPACT_ATOMS: atom_id res chain seq x y z
N ASP A 1 11.21 24.68 12.12
CA ASP A 1 11.39 26.05 11.61
C ASP A 1 10.30 26.32 10.59
N TYR A 2 9.66 27.49 10.58
CA TYR A 2 8.56 27.78 9.63
C TYR A 2 9.04 27.78 8.16
N MET A 3 10.30 28.17 7.93
CA MET A 3 10.94 28.19 6.60
C MET A 3 11.13 26.79 6.01
N ASP A 4 11.42 25.79 6.84
CA ASP A 4 11.56 24.40 6.39
C ASP A 4 10.21 23.83 5.92
N PHE A 5 9.11 24.29 6.53
CA PHE A 5 7.77 23.86 6.16
C PHE A 5 7.34 24.42 4.81
N GLU A 6 7.57 25.71 4.55
CA GLU A 6 7.27 26.33 3.24
C GLU A 6 8.10 25.70 2.12
N LEU A 7 9.41 25.49 2.36
CA LEU A 7 10.28 24.81 1.41
C LEU A 7 9.81 23.36 1.14
N ALA A 8 9.43 22.62 2.17
CA ALA A 8 8.91 21.27 2.01
C ALA A 8 7.57 21.27 1.24
N GLN A 9 6.69 22.23 1.53
CA GLN A 9 5.42 22.37 0.82
C GLN A 9 5.63 22.66 -0.67
N ASP A 10 6.53 23.58 -1.01
CA ASP A 10 6.87 23.90 -2.39
C ASP A 10 7.52 22.71 -3.12
N LEU A 11 8.43 22.00 -2.43
CA LEU A 11 9.05 20.79 -2.97
C LEU A 11 8.02 19.70 -3.25
N ILE A 12 7.09 19.44 -2.31
CA ILE A 12 6.08 18.37 -2.40
C ILE A 12 4.99 18.72 -3.42
N SER A 13 4.61 20.00 -3.52
CA SER A 13 3.52 20.44 -4.39
C SER A 13 3.94 20.59 -5.85
N ASN A 14 5.25 20.64 -6.15
CA ASN A 14 5.74 20.75 -7.51
C ASN A 14 5.67 19.39 -8.24
N PRO A 15 4.88 19.27 -9.33
CA PRO A 15 4.74 18.00 -10.06
C PRO A 15 6.05 17.49 -10.66
N GLU A 16 7.03 18.36 -10.96
CA GLU A 16 8.35 17.96 -11.45
C GLU A 16 9.12 17.08 -10.43
N ASN A 17 8.85 17.28 -9.14
CA ASN A 17 9.49 16.52 -8.07
C ASN A 17 8.74 15.22 -7.73
N MET A 18 7.55 14.99 -8.29
CA MET A 18 6.70 13.85 -7.97
C MET A 18 7.42 12.50 -8.09
N PRO A 19 8.27 12.25 -9.11
CA PRO A 19 9.02 11.00 -9.20
C PRO A 19 10.00 10.80 -8.03
N GLN A 20 10.71 11.86 -7.65
CA GLN A 20 11.71 11.82 -6.59
C GLN A 20 11.04 11.65 -5.22
N ILE A 21 9.90 12.30 -5.01
CA ILE A 21 9.07 12.15 -3.81
C ILE A 21 8.52 10.73 -3.71
N ALA A 22 8.06 10.13 -4.81
CA ALA A 22 7.56 8.76 -4.82
C ALA A 22 8.65 7.76 -4.42
N VAL A 23 9.86 7.89 -4.99
CA VAL A 23 11.02 7.07 -4.63
C VAL A 23 11.43 7.30 -3.16
N ALA A 24 11.45 8.55 -2.70
CA ALA A 24 11.77 8.87 -1.31
C ALA A 24 10.74 8.26 -0.34
N ASN A 25 9.45 8.34 -0.66
CA ASN A 25 8.38 7.72 0.13
C ASN A 25 8.51 6.20 0.18
N HIS A 26 8.86 5.55 -0.94
CA HIS A 26 9.08 4.11 -0.96
C HIS A 26 10.28 3.71 -0.08
N LYS A 27 11.39 4.46 -0.16
CA LYS A 27 12.57 4.25 0.69
C LYS A 27 12.27 4.50 2.17
N LEU A 28 11.50 5.53 2.49
CA LEU A 28 11.07 5.82 3.86
C LEU A 28 10.23 4.68 4.43
N LYS A 29 9.28 4.15 3.67
CA LYS A 29 8.48 2.98 4.09
C LYS A 29 9.36 1.74 4.30
N ALA A 30 10.37 1.53 3.46
CA ALA A 30 11.25 0.38 3.55
C ALA A 30 12.12 0.36 4.83
N ILE A 31 12.43 1.52 5.41
CA ILE A 31 13.20 1.63 6.66
C ILE A 31 12.33 1.70 7.92
N GLN A 32 10.99 1.78 7.77
CA GLN A 32 10.08 1.82 8.92
C GLN A 32 9.88 0.42 9.49
N ASP A 33 9.92 0.33 10.81
CA ASP A 33 9.55 -0.90 11.51
C ASP A 33 8.03 -1.14 11.40
N PRO A 34 7.61 -2.40 11.23
CA PRO A 34 6.19 -2.74 11.20
C PRO A 34 5.53 -2.50 12.56
N GLU A 35 4.25 -2.17 12.53
CA GLU A 35 3.44 -2.01 13.74
C GLU A 35 3.36 -3.33 14.54
N ARG A 36 3.32 -3.19 15.86
CA ARG A 36 3.21 -4.32 16.79
C ARG A 36 2.38 -3.93 18.01
N TYR A 37 1.68 -4.91 18.57
CA TYR A 37 1.06 -4.78 19.88
C TYR A 37 2.13 -5.00 20.95
N ILE A 38 2.06 -4.23 22.04
CA ILE A 38 3.01 -4.28 23.15
C ILE A 38 2.28 -4.10 24.48
N CYS A 39 2.76 -4.76 25.53
CA CYS A 39 2.30 -4.52 26.88
C CYS A 39 2.89 -3.20 27.42
N SER A 40 2.05 -2.32 27.95
CA SER A 40 2.52 -1.01 28.45
C SER A 40 3.47 -1.14 29.64
N GLN A 41 3.34 -2.16 30.48
CA GLN A 41 4.10 -2.28 31.72
C GLN A 41 5.61 -2.44 31.49
N ASP A 42 6.00 -3.13 30.41
CA ASP A 42 7.41 -3.45 30.11
C ASP A 42 8.01 -2.52 29.04
N THR A 43 7.29 -1.45 28.67
CA THR A 43 7.63 -0.59 27.53
C THR A 43 7.84 0.87 27.95
N THR A 44 8.89 1.51 27.44
CA THR A 44 9.16 2.94 27.66
C THR A 44 8.10 3.83 27.00
N GLU A 45 7.92 5.07 27.45
CA GLU A 45 6.99 6.00 26.79
C GLU A 45 7.35 6.30 25.33
N HIS A 46 8.64 6.23 24.99
CA HIS A 46 9.11 6.42 23.62
C HIS A 46 8.57 5.33 22.70
N ASP A 47 8.63 4.07 23.15
CA ASP A 47 8.28 2.90 22.34
C ASP A 47 6.76 2.68 22.21
N ARG A 48 5.95 3.43 22.98
CA ARG A 48 4.48 3.43 22.88
C ARG A 48 3.94 4.36 21.78
N LYS A 49 4.79 5.24 21.25
CA LYS A 49 4.38 6.24 20.25
C LYS A 49 4.08 5.58 18.91
N HIS A 50 3.00 6.00 18.29
CA HIS A 50 2.63 5.54 16.95
C HIS A 50 3.12 6.55 15.92
N TYR A 51 4.28 6.27 15.29
CA TYR A 51 4.92 7.17 14.32
C TYR A 51 3.96 7.61 13.20
N GLY A 52 3.31 6.65 12.52
CA GLY A 52 2.45 6.95 11.37
C GLY A 52 1.16 7.72 11.69
N LEU A 53 0.74 7.77 12.97
CA LEU A 53 -0.47 8.49 13.41
C LEU A 53 -0.12 9.74 14.21
N CYS A 54 1.16 9.98 14.49
CA CYS A 54 1.65 11.09 15.30
C CYS A 54 0.99 11.18 16.69
N VAL A 55 0.71 10.03 17.35
CA VAL A 55 0.10 9.97 18.68
C VAL A 55 1.00 9.28 19.71
N GLY A 56 0.84 9.66 20.99
CA GLY A 56 1.66 9.15 22.10
C GLY A 56 1.37 7.71 22.51
N ALA A 57 0.15 7.22 22.26
CA ALA A 57 -0.27 5.85 22.46
C ALA A 57 -1.46 5.54 21.55
N TYR A 58 -1.57 4.31 21.09
CA TYR A 58 -2.67 3.86 20.23
C TYR A 58 -2.98 2.39 20.49
N THR A 59 -4.25 2.00 20.36
CA THR A 59 -4.67 0.60 20.39
C THR A 59 -5.95 0.39 19.59
N ASN A 60 -6.17 -0.82 19.08
CA ASN A 60 -7.38 -1.15 18.34
C ASN A 60 -8.50 -1.58 19.30
N PHE A 61 -9.59 -0.82 19.33
CA PHE A 61 -10.74 -1.08 20.20
C PHE A 61 -12.05 -1.39 19.43
N THR A 62 -12.18 -0.91 18.20
CA THR A 62 -13.48 -0.80 17.51
C THR A 62 -13.97 -2.08 16.83
N ASN A 63 -13.12 -3.10 16.65
CA ASN A 63 -13.42 -4.27 15.81
C ASN A 63 -13.29 -5.62 16.55
N PRO A 64 -14.00 -5.85 17.66
CA PRO A 64 -13.87 -7.06 18.48
C PRO A 64 -14.20 -8.36 17.74
N LEU A 65 -15.08 -8.32 16.74
CA LEU A 65 -15.45 -9.51 15.95
C LEU A 65 -14.33 -9.99 15.01
N ARG A 66 -13.43 -9.11 14.60
CA ARG A 66 -12.35 -9.42 13.64
C ARG A 66 -10.97 -9.42 14.26
N ARG A 67 -10.79 -8.74 15.41
CA ARG A 67 -9.49 -8.60 16.09
C ARG A 67 -9.61 -8.99 17.55
N PHE A 68 -8.88 -10.04 17.94
CA PHE A 68 -8.86 -10.52 19.32
C PHE A 68 -8.41 -9.43 20.31
N ILE A 69 -7.43 -8.60 19.91
CA ILE A 69 -6.97 -7.46 20.73
C ILE A 69 -8.10 -6.50 21.08
N SER A 70 -9.02 -6.22 20.17
CA SER A 70 -10.15 -5.34 20.48
C SER A 70 -11.06 -5.90 21.57
N MET A 71 -11.24 -7.22 21.65
CA MET A 71 -11.96 -7.85 22.77
C MET A 71 -11.18 -7.75 24.08
N VAL A 72 -9.86 -7.96 24.04
CA VAL A 72 -8.99 -7.87 25.23
C VAL A 72 -9.02 -6.44 25.79
N VAL A 73 -8.85 -5.43 24.96
CA VAL A 73 -8.92 -4.01 25.35
C VAL A 73 -10.31 -3.67 25.89
N GLN A 74 -11.39 -4.17 25.30
CA GLN A 74 -12.74 -3.98 25.83
C GLN A 74 -12.90 -4.54 27.25
N ARG A 75 -12.38 -5.75 27.51
CA ARG A 75 -12.43 -6.36 28.85
C ARG A 75 -11.60 -5.58 29.86
N LEU A 76 -10.40 -5.14 29.47
CA LEU A 76 -9.56 -4.27 30.30
C LEU A 76 -10.25 -2.95 30.64
N LEU A 77 -10.92 -2.33 29.65
CA LEU A 77 -11.66 -1.09 29.84
C LEU A 77 -12.85 -1.27 30.79
N VAL A 78 -13.62 -2.35 30.65
CA VAL A 78 -14.74 -2.67 31.56
C VAL A 78 -14.24 -2.82 32.99
N ALA A 79 -13.19 -3.62 33.22
CA ALA A 79 -12.62 -3.79 34.56
C ALA A 79 -12.12 -2.47 35.17
N TYR A 80 -11.50 -1.61 34.35
CA TYR A 80 -11.07 -0.27 34.78
C TYR A 80 -12.25 0.62 35.18
N VAL A 81 -13.31 0.65 34.37
CA VAL A 81 -14.51 1.46 34.65
C VAL A 81 -15.25 0.96 35.89
N GLU A 82 -15.27 -0.35 36.13
CA GLU A 82 -15.91 -0.97 37.30
C GLU A 82 -15.03 -0.94 38.56
N GLY A 83 -13.77 -0.49 38.45
CA GLY A 83 -12.80 -0.53 39.56
C GLY A 83 -12.41 -1.95 39.99
N ALA A 84 -12.62 -2.93 39.11
CA ALA A 84 -12.26 -4.32 39.34
C ALA A 84 -10.77 -4.57 39.06
N ALA A 85 -10.26 -5.71 39.54
CA ALA A 85 -8.92 -6.16 39.17
C ALA A 85 -8.84 -6.42 37.65
N SER A 86 -7.67 -6.17 37.05
CA SER A 86 -7.44 -6.50 35.64
C SER A 86 -7.74 -7.98 35.39
N PRO A 87 -8.53 -8.33 34.36
CA PRO A 87 -8.82 -9.72 34.01
C PRO A 87 -7.60 -10.48 33.51
N TYR A 88 -6.52 -9.78 33.14
CA TYR A 88 -5.30 -10.33 32.60
C TYR A 88 -4.07 -9.87 33.39
N GLY A 89 -3.10 -10.77 33.57
CA GLY A 89 -1.79 -10.45 34.12
C GLY A 89 -0.87 -9.80 33.09
N SER A 90 0.22 -9.15 33.53
CA SER A 90 1.16 -8.47 32.61
C SER A 90 1.83 -9.43 31.61
N VAL A 91 2.26 -10.60 32.08
CA VAL A 91 2.85 -11.66 31.24
C VAL A 91 1.84 -12.18 30.22
N GLU A 92 0.60 -12.37 30.64
CA GLU A 92 -0.48 -12.84 29.76
C GLU A 92 -0.81 -11.79 28.68
N VAL A 93 -0.82 -10.50 29.02
CA VAL A 93 -1.01 -9.43 28.04
C VAL A 93 0.13 -9.40 27.03
N ASP A 94 1.37 -9.62 27.46
CA ASP A 94 2.53 -9.66 26.55
C ASP A 94 2.47 -10.85 25.58
N ASP A 95 2.09 -12.03 26.07
CA ASP A 95 1.85 -13.21 25.24
C ASP A 95 0.73 -12.95 24.21
N ILE A 96 -0.38 -12.35 24.65
CA ILE A 96 -1.49 -11.96 23.78
C ILE A 96 -1.01 -10.96 22.71
N CYS A 97 -0.21 -9.96 23.09
CA CYS A 97 0.34 -8.96 22.17
C CYS A 97 1.24 -9.61 21.11
N SER A 98 2.09 -10.54 21.53
CA SER A 98 2.99 -11.29 20.65
C SER A 98 2.21 -12.15 19.65
N GLN A 99 1.21 -12.90 20.12
CA GLN A 99 0.35 -13.73 19.26
C GLN A 99 -0.48 -12.89 18.29
N ALA A 100 -1.06 -11.79 18.76
CA ALA A 100 -1.83 -10.88 17.92
C ALA A 100 -0.96 -10.24 16.83
N THR A 101 0.26 -9.83 17.17
CA THR A 101 1.22 -9.28 16.22
C THR A 101 1.61 -10.30 15.15
N ALA A 102 1.88 -11.55 15.56
CA ALA A 102 2.17 -12.63 14.60
C ALA A 102 0.97 -12.90 13.68
N THR A 103 -0.24 -12.94 14.22
CA THR A 103 -1.48 -13.18 13.47
C THR A 103 -1.74 -12.07 12.44
N GLU A 104 -1.61 -10.79 12.81
CA GLU A 104 -1.79 -9.67 11.86
C GLU A 104 -0.75 -9.72 10.74
N LYS A 105 0.51 -10.07 11.05
CA LYS A 105 1.55 -10.26 10.02
C LYS A 105 1.21 -11.38 9.03
N ASP A 106 0.64 -12.48 9.51
CA ASP A 106 0.27 -13.59 8.64
C ASP A 106 -0.97 -13.26 7.79
N VAL A 107 -1.93 -12.52 8.35
CA VAL A 107 -3.08 -11.97 7.60
C VAL A 107 -2.62 -10.99 6.53
N GLU A 108 -1.67 -10.10 6.83
CA GLU A 108 -1.10 -9.16 5.86
C GLU A 108 -0.42 -9.90 4.70
N LYS A 109 0.44 -10.89 5.00
CA LYS A 109 1.09 -11.72 3.98
C LYS A 109 0.08 -12.46 3.10
N PHE A 110 -0.97 -13.02 3.71
CA PHE A 110 -2.03 -13.71 2.98
C PHE A 110 -2.77 -12.76 2.04
N ASN A 111 -3.22 -11.61 2.54
CA ASN A 111 -3.91 -10.60 1.73
C ASN A 111 -3.02 -10.10 0.58
N HIS A 112 -1.74 -9.90 0.85
CA HIS A 112 -0.76 -9.51 -0.15
C HIS A 112 -0.63 -10.58 -1.26
N ALA A 113 -0.46 -11.84 -0.90
CA ALA A 113 -0.36 -12.94 -1.86
C ALA A 113 -1.63 -13.07 -2.73
N VAL A 114 -2.80 -12.94 -2.11
CA VAL A 114 -4.10 -12.95 -2.80
C VAL A 114 -4.20 -11.78 -3.78
N PHE A 115 -3.84 -10.56 -3.35
CA PHE A 115 -3.84 -9.38 -4.21
C PHE A 115 -2.93 -9.58 -5.44
N VAL A 116 -1.69 -10.03 -5.23
CA VAL A 116 -0.73 -10.29 -6.32
C VAL A 116 -1.27 -11.33 -7.30
N MET A 117 -1.89 -12.40 -6.79
CA MET A 117 -2.51 -13.43 -7.63
C MET A 117 -3.64 -12.86 -8.52
N TYR A 118 -4.55 -12.07 -7.94
CA TYR A 118 -5.63 -11.42 -8.68
C TYR A 118 -5.11 -10.41 -9.70
N LEU A 119 -4.09 -9.63 -9.33
CA LEU A 119 -3.44 -8.69 -10.23
C LEU A 119 -2.81 -9.41 -11.42
N ALA A 120 -2.04 -10.48 -11.18
CA ALA A 120 -1.42 -11.27 -12.23
C ALA A 120 -2.45 -11.87 -13.21
N ASN A 121 -3.56 -12.41 -12.68
CA ASN A 121 -4.65 -12.92 -13.53
C ASN A 121 -5.31 -11.80 -14.35
N SER A 122 -5.51 -10.62 -13.75
CA SER A 122 -6.10 -9.47 -14.44
C SER A 122 -5.19 -8.96 -15.56
N LEU A 123 -3.89 -8.78 -15.28
CA LEU A 123 -2.91 -8.34 -16.28
C LEU A 123 -2.71 -9.35 -17.42
N LYS A 124 -2.85 -10.65 -17.14
CA LYS A 124 -2.81 -11.69 -18.17
C LYS A 124 -3.99 -11.62 -19.14
N THR A 125 -5.17 -11.28 -18.63
CA THR A 125 -6.39 -11.18 -19.47
C THR A 125 -6.49 -9.84 -20.18
N HIS A 126 -6.05 -8.76 -19.53
CA HIS A 126 -6.11 -7.39 -20.04
C HIS A 126 -4.78 -6.69 -19.75
N PRO A 127 -3.81 -6.73 -20.68
CA PRO A 127 -2.57 -5.99 -20.55
C PRO A 127 -2.83 -4.48 -20.48
N VAL A 128 -2.19 -3.80 -19.53
CA VAL A 128 -2.33 -2.35 -19.32
C VAL A 128 -0.95 -1.70 -19.47
N ALA A 129 -0.88 -0.64 -20.26
CA ALA A 129 0.30 0.23 -20.32
C ALA A 129 0.26 1.20 -19.14
N LEU A 130 1.30 1.17 -18.30
CA LEU A 130 1.43 2.02 -17.12
C LEU A 130 2.72 2.83 -17.19
N ASN A 131 2.67 4.05 -16.67
CA ASN A 131 3.88 4.83 -16.42
C ASN A 131 4.60 4.25 -15.19
N ALA A 132 5.89 4.00 -15.36
CA ALA A 132 6.72 3.42 -14.31
C ALA A 132 7.79 4.42 -13.87
N LEU A 133 8.02 4.47 -12.57
CA LEU A 133 9.07 5.25 -11.92
C LEU A 133 10.31 4.37 -11.82
N VAL A 134 11.45 4.91 -12.21
CA VAL A 134 12.71 4.18 -12.14
C VAL A 134 13.32 4.41 -10.76
N GLU A 135 13.46 3.34 -9.97
CA GLU A 135 14.03 3.42 -8.62
C GLU A 135 15.55 3.22 -8.63
N GLU A 136 15.99 2.20 -9.38
CA GLU A 136 17.39 1.82 -9.51
C GLU A 136 17.67 1.34 -10.93
N VAL A 137 18.86 1.66 -11.46
CA VAL A 137 19.30 1.20 -12.78
C VAL A 137 20.75 0.75 -12.66
N ASN A 138 21.01 -0.48 -13.12
CA ASN A 138 22.33 -1.07 -13.25
C ASN A 138 22.53 -1.57 -14.70
N ASN A 139 23.73 -2.04 -15.02
CA ASN A 139 24.07 -2.56 -16.35
C ASN A 139 23.19 -3.77 -16.75
N GLU A 140 22.75 -4.55 -15.78
CA GLU A 140 22.05 -5.82 -16.01
C GLU A 140 20.52 -5.70 -15.83
N ARG A 141 20.06 -4.74 -15.02
CA ARG A 141 18.67 -4.67 -14.57
C ARG A 141 18.21 -3.24 -14.31
N ILE A 142 16.90 -3.04 -14.47
CA ILE A 142 16.17 -1.83 -14.13
C ILE A 142 15.13 -2.22 -13.08
N VAL A 143 15.09 -1.51 -11.95
CA VAL A 143 14.04 -1.68 -10.93
C VAL A 143 13.05 -0.54 -11.08
N VAL A 144 11.79 -0.89 -11.28
CA VAL A 144 10.72 0.08 -11.50
C VAL A 144 9.60 -0.05 -10.47
N SER A 145 8.94 1.06 -10.15
CA SER A 145 7.72 1.09 -9.35
C SER A 145 6.58 1.76 -10.10
N PHE A 146 5.35 1.42 -9.73
CA PHE A 146 4.15 1.95 -10.36
C PHE A 146 3.35 2.73 -9.34
N GLU A 147 2.89 3.92 -9.72
CA GLU A 147 1.94 4.66 -8.90
C GLU A 147 0.64 3.85 -8.77
N GLY A 148 0.21 3.61 -7.53
CA GLY A 148 -0.98 2.82 -7.22
C GLY A 148 -0.75 1.30 -7.06
N ILE A 149 0.44 0.76 -7.40
CA ILE A 149 0.76 -0.66 -7.18
C ILE A 149 1.98 -0.78 -6.25
N THR A 150 1.75 -0.59 -4.95
CA THR A 150 2.81 -0.62 -3.94
C THR A 150 3.17 -2.03 -3.47
N SER A 151 2.28 -3.00 -3.69
CA SER A 151 2.38 -4.37 -3.17
C SER A 151 3.24 -5.32 -4.01
N LEU A 152 4.13 -4.82 -4.87
CA LEU A 152 5.02 -5.69 -5.64
C LEU A 152 6.33 -5.94 -4.89
N SER A 153 6.83 -7.17 -4.94
CA SER A 153 8.16 -7.52 -4.42
C SER A 153 9.27 -6.92 -5.30
N GLN A 154 10.49 -6.84 -4.76
CA GLN A 154 11.66 -6.36 -5.51
C GLN A 154 11.91 -7.17 -6.80
N GLU A 155 11.69 -8.49 -6.77
CA GLU A 155 11.83 -9.34 -7.94
C GLU A 155 10.78 -9.04 -9.02
N GLN A 156 9.54 -8.75 -8.61
CA GLN A 156 8.45 -8.41 -9.54
C GLN A 156 8.60 -7.02 -10.17
N LYS A 157 9.35 -6.14 -9.50
CA LYS A 157 9.73 -4.80 -9.97
C LYS A 157 10.94 -4.80 -10.90
N MET A 158 11.62 -5.93 -11.05
CA MET A 158 12.88 -6.03 -11.78
C MET A 158 12.65 -6.38 -13.25
N ILE A 159 13.21 -5.55 -14.12
CA ILE A 159 13.26 -5.77 -15.57
C ILE A 159 14.71 -6.03 -15.95
N MET A 160 14.98 -7.20 -16.52
CA MET A 160 16.31 -7.54 -17.04
C MET A 160 16.58 -6.78 -18.34
N MET A 161 17.81 -6.28 -18.51
CA MET A 161 18.20 -5.55 -19.72
C MET A 161 18.11 -6.42 -20.97
N SER A 162 18.23 -7.75 -20.82
CA SER A 162 18.01 -8.72 -21.89
C SER A 162 16.59 -8.72 -22.45
N VAL A 163 15.58 -8.43 -21.62
CA VAL A 163 14.17 -8.34 -22.06
C VAL A 163 13.95 -7.07 -22.89
N VAL A 164 14.62 -5.99 -22.50
CA VAL A 164 14.55 -4.69 -23.18
C VAL A 164 15.39 -4.66 -24.46
N SER A 165 16.40 -5.53 -24.56
CA SER A 165 17.27 -5.75 -25.74
C SER A 165 17.79 -4.46 -26.40
N PRO A 166 18.42 -3.54 -25.65
CA PRO A 166 19.07 -2.37 -26.25
C PRO A 166 20.26 -2.81 -27.13
N ALA A 167 20.48 -2.13 -28.24
CA ALA A 167 21.64 -2.32 -29.11
C ALA A 167 22.95 -1.91 -28.41
N GLN A 168 22.90 -0.86 -27.59
CA GLN A 168 24.04 -0.40 -26.81
C GLN A 168 23.59 0.13 -25.44
N VAL A 169 24.35 -0.18 -24.40
CA VAL A 169 24.19 0.35 -23.03
C VAL A 169 25.44 1.13 -22.66
N THR A 170 25.29 2.41 -22.35
CA THR A 170 26.38 3.28 -21.91
C THR A 170 26.08 3.79 -20.52
N ILE A 171 27.03 3.61 -19.59
CA ILE A 171 26.89 4.11 -18.21
C ILE A 171 27.77 5.33 -18.04
N HIS A 172 27.14 6.43 -17.64
CA HIS A 172 27.81 7.67 -17.32
C HIS A 172 27.98 7.76 -15.80
N THR A 173 29.12 7.30 -15.30
CA THR A 173 29.42 7.27 -13.85
C THR A 173 29.50 8.66 -13.22
N GLN A 174 29.82 9.69 -13.99
CA GLN A 174 29.90 11.09 -13.52
C GLN A 174 28.53 11.69 -13.23
N THR A 175 27.50 11.30 -14.00
CA THR A 175 26.12 11.82 -13.89
C THR A 175 25.16 10.81 -13.28
N ASN A 176 25.66 9.63 -12.89
CA ASN A 176 24.87 8.50 -12.41
C ASN A 176 23.69 8.18 -13.33
N SER A 177 23.91 8.22 -14.64
CA SER A 177 22.87 8.00 -15.66
C SER A 177 23.24 6.85 -16.58
N ILE A 178 22.22 6.19 -17.11
CA ILE A 178 22.38 5.11 -18.08
C ILE A 178 21.69 5.54 -19.37
N GLN A 179 22.42 5.39 -20.47
CA GLN A 179 21.93 5.66 -21.81
C GLN A 179 21.77 4.33 -22.55
N LEU A 180 20.54 4.09 -22.99
CA LEU A 180 20.15 2.92 -23.76
C LEU A 180 19.90 3.37 -25.19
N LEU A 181 20.54 2.70 -26.15
CA LEU A 181 20.34 2.92 -27.58
C LEU A 181 19.61 1.72 -28.16
N TRP A 182 18.50 1.95 -28.85
CA TRP A 182 17.80 0.93 -29.63
C TRP A 182 18.03 1.22 -31.11
N GLU A 183 18.30 0.16 -31.88
CA GLU A 183 18.39 0.23 -33.33
C GLU A 183 17.12 -0.38 -33.91
N GLU A 184 16.41 0.38 -34.73
CA GLU A 184 15.24 -0.12 -35.46
C GLU A 184 15.73 -0.98 -36.63
N ARG A 185 15.43 -2.29 -36.61
CA ARG A 185 15.85 -3.19 -37.68
C ARG A 185 14.78 -3.26 -38.76
N VAL A 186 15.18 -3.13 -40.03
CA VAL A 186 14.29 -3.18 -41.21
C VAL A 186 13.42 -4.47 -41.29
N TYR A 187 13.82 -5.54 -40.58
CA TYR A 187 13.09 -6.81 -40.53
C TYR A 187 12.24 -7.01 -39.27
N GLU A 188 12.33 -6.11 -38.28
CA GLU A 188 11.32 -6.02 -37.22
C GLU A 188 10.07 -5.48 -37.90
N HIS A 189 9.17 -6.39 -38.25
CA HIS A 189 7.83 -6.02 -38.70
C HIS A 189 7.31 -4.95 -37.76
N ALA A 190 6.83 -3.84 -38.33
CA ALA A 190 6.00 -2.88 -37.61
C ALA A 190 4.90 -3.70 -36.94
N VAL A 191 5.09 -4.01 -35.65
CA VAL A 191 4.02 -4.45 -34.78
C VAL A 191 3.04 -3.32 -34.96
N GLN A 192 1.91 -3.61 -35.63
CA GLN A 192 0.82 -2.64 -35.79
C GLN A 192 0.76 -1.91 -34.47
N ASP A 193 0.97 -0.59 -34.48
CA ASP A 193 0.96 0.22 -33.28
C ASP A 193 -0.18 -0.30 -32.44
N VAL A 194 0.14 -1.05 -31.38
CA VAL A 194 -0.79 -1.24 -30.29
C VAL A 194 -0.70 0.10 -29.58
N HIS A 195 -1.14 1.16 -30.28
CA HIS A 195 -1.92 2.20 -29.65
C HIS A 195 -2.85 1.40 -28.77
N ALA A 196 -2.54 1.40 -27.46
CA ALA A 196 -3.49 1.01 -26.45
C ALA A 196 -4.77 1.67 -26.92
N GLN A 197 -5.69 0.87 -27.44
CA GLN A 197 -6.94 1.37 -27.94
C GLN A 197 -7.62 1.84 -26.66
N TYR A 198 -7.38 3.10 -26.31
CA TYR A 198 -8.28 3.91 -25.50
C TYR A 198 -9.55 4.15 -26.35
N SER A 199 -10.09 3.11 -26.99
CA SER A 199 -11.41 3.06 -27.58
C SER A 199 -12.33 2.33 -26.60
N SER A 200 -12.29 2.77 -25.35
CA SER A 200 -13.53 2.89 -24.62
C SER A 200 -13.53 4.32 -24.15
N GLU A 201 -14.43 5.14 -24.70
CA GLU A 201 -14.89 6.31 -23.98
C GLU A 201 -15.29 5.79 -22.59
N LEU A 202 -14.42 5.98 -21.61
CA LEU A 202 -14.67 5.65 -20.21
C LEU A 202 -15.73 6.64 -19.76
N LYS A 203 -16.99 6.33 -20.09
CA LYS A 203 -18.14 7.06 -19.57
C LYS A 203 -18.22 6.68 -18.09
N LEU A 204 -17.63 7.54 -17.26
CA LEU A 204 -17.77 7.53 -15.81
C LEU A 204 -19.25 7.75 -15.48
N ASP A 205 -20.01 6.67 -15.52
CA ASP A 205 -21.39 6.62 -15.06
C ASP A 205 -21.35 6.23 -13.58
N SER A 206 -21.25 7.25 -12.72
CA SER A 206 -21.34 7.09 -11.26
C SER A 206 -22.64 6.41 -10.83
N ASP A 207 -23.64 6.41 -11.70
CA ASP A 207 -24.98 5.92 -11.41
C ASP A 207 -25.21 4.51 -11.94
N ARG A 208 -24.19 3.86 -12.53
CA ARG A 208 -24.27 2.50 -13.09
C ARG A 208 -24.82 1.45 -12.12
N PHE A 209 -24.58 1.64 -10.82
CA PHE A 209 -25.07 0.78 -9.75
C PHE A 209 -26.10 1.47 -8.83
N VAL A 210 -26.52 2.68 -9.17
CA VAL A 210 -27.56 3.40 -8.43
C VAL A 210 -28.91 2.87 -8.88
N CYS A 211 -29.45 1.93 -8.12
CA CYS A 211 -30.82 1.48 -8.29
C CYS A 211 -31.77 2.49 -7.63
N SER A 212 -32.57 3.18 -8.43
CA SER A 212 -33.65 4.03 -7.92
C SER A 212 -34.79 3.16 -7.40
N VAL A 213 -34.74 2.86 -6.11
CA VAL A 213 -35.83 2.13 -5.44
C VAL A 213 -36.98 3.10 -5.22
N SER A 214 -38.17 2.76 -5.74
CA SER A 214 -39.35 3.60 -5.55
C SER A 214 -39.68 3.77 -4.07
N SER A 215 -40.20 4.94 -3.70
CA SER A 215 -40.59 5.27 -2.33
C SER A 215 -41.57 4.24 -1.73
N LEU A 216 -42.41 3.63 -2.56
CA LEU A 216 -43.33 2.57 -2.16
C LEU A 216 -42.60 1.31 -1.68
N HIS A 217 -41.55 0.87 -2.39
CA HIS A 217 -40.77 -0.30 -1.97
C HIS A 217 -40.00 -0.04 -0.68
N TRP A 218 -39.45 1.17 -0.52
CA TRP A 218 -38.80 1.60 0.73
C TRP A 218 -39.77 1.59 1.92
N GLN A 219 -40.99 2.09 1.74
CA GLN A 219 -42.02 2.07 2.78
C GLN A 219 -42.38 0.65 3.19
N ARG A 220 -42.55 -0.27 2.23
CA ARG A 220 -42.85 -1.69 2.51
C ARG A 220 -41.72 -2.37 3.27
N LEU A 221 -40.47 -2.09 2.92
CA LEU A 221 -39.29 -2.66 3.57
C LEU A 221 -39.14 -2.14 5.01
N LEU A 222 -39.37 -0.84 5.23
CA LEU A 222 -39.39 -0.23 6.57
C LEU A 222 -40.53 -0.76 7.45
N ILE A 223 -41.69 -1.03 6.87
CA ILE A 223 -42.81 -1.67 7.60
C ILE A 223 -42.43 -3.10 7.98
N ALA A 224 -41.89 -3.89 7.04
CA ALA A 224 -41.50 -5.27 7.29
C ALA A 224 -40.34 -5.42 8.30
N ALA A 225 -39.44 -4.44 8.39
CA ALA A 225 -38.34 -4.42 9.37
C ALA A 225 -38.77 -3.94 10.77
N ARG A 226 -40.01 -3.44 10.91
CA ARG A 226 -40.55 -2.92 12.17
C ARG A 226 -41.40 -3.96 12.93
N GLU A 227 -41.83 -5.02 12.25
CA GLU A 227 -42.39 -6.23 12.86
C GLU A 227 -41.28 -7.14 13.39
#